data_AF-A0A5C7PZ67-F1
#
_entry.id   AF-A0A5C7PZ67-F1
#
_cell.length_a   1.000
_cell.length_b   1.000
_cell.length_c   1.000
_cell.angle_alpha   90.00
_cell.angle_beta   90.00
_cell.angle_gamma   90.00
#
_symmetry.space_group_name_H-M   'P 1'
#
loop_
_entity.id
_entity.type
_entity.pdbx_description
1 polymer ?
#
loop_
_entity_poly.entity_id
_entity_poly.type
_entity_poly.pdbx_seq_one_letter_code
_entity_poly.pdbx_strand_id
1 'polypeptide(L)'
;MISGSDGELLSTKQFGAVKKAWLGSSVALGDVNGDGTLDIIAGASQNDSSSIKKTGSVTVWNGATYAPVKTVYGDTFGDLFGAAVSTGDINSDGKADLIIGIPSFDAPQKDVGAARVLSGADL
;
A
#
# COMPACT_ATOMS: atom_id res chain seq x y z
N MET A 1 -6.53 -15.13 3.12
CA MET A 1 -5.35 -15.78 2.50
C MET A 1 -5.58 -17.28 2.49
N ILE A 2 -5.07 -18.00 1.50
CA ILE A 2 -5.18 -19.46 1.38
C ILE A 2 -3.78 -20.03 1.67
N SER A 3 -3.71 -21.15 2.38
CA SER A 3 -2.48 -21.86 2.68
C SER A 3 -1.87 -22.41 1.39
N GLY A 4 -0.58 -22.18 1.20
CA GLY A 4 0.15 -22.70 0.05
C GLY A 4 0.42 -24.21 0.13
N SER A 5 0.34 -24.81 1.31
CA SER A 5 0.62 -26.24 1.52
C SER A 5 -0.59 -27.14 1.32
N ASP A 6 -1.79 -26.65 1.65
CA ASP A 6 -3.01 -27.47 1.70
C ASP A 6 -4.24 -26.80 1.06
N GLY A 7 -4.14 -25.55 0.63
CA GLY A 7 -5.26 -24.85 0.00
C GLY A 7 -6.37 -24.45 0.97
N GLU A 8 -6.17 -24.57 2.28
CA GLU A 8 -7.16 -24.13 3.27
C GLU A 8 -7.14 -22.62 3.44
N LEU A 9 -8.30 -22.03 3.72
CA LEU A 9 -8.39 -20.61 4.03
C LEU A 9 -7.69 -20.33 5.38
N LEU A 10 -6.53 -19.68 5.35
CA LEU A 10 -5.79 -19.27 6.55
C LEU A 10 -6.59 -18.28 7.40
N SER A 11 -7.22 -17.28 6.77
CA SER A 11 -8.14 -16.34 7.42
C SER A 11 -8.81 -15.40 6.41
N THR A 12 -10.00 -14.90 6.78
CA THR A 12 -10.60 -13.68 6.21
C THR A 12 -10.55 -12.59 7.28
N LYS A 13 -9.74 -11.57 7.06
CA LYS A 13 -9.69 -10.36 7.90
C LYS A 13 -10.25 -9.18 7.10
N GLN A 14 -11.20 -8.48 7.70
CA GLN A 14 -11.69 -7.22 7.15
C GLN A 14 -10.80 -6.08 7.67
N PHE A 15 -10.03 -5.47 6.78
CA PHE A 15 -9.15 -4.35 7.11
C PHE A 15 -9.77 -2.97 6.81
N GLY A 16 -10.76 -2.92 5.90
CA GLY A 16 -11.33 -1.66 5.42
C GLY A 16 -12.41 -1.08 6.35
N ALA A 17 -12.26 0.20 6.70
CA ALA A 17 -13.24 0.97 7.48
C ALA A 17 -13.86 2.14 6.70
N VAL A 18 -13.28 2.55 5.56
CA VAL A 18 -13.71 3.72 4.80
C VAL A 18 -14.55 3.32 3.58
N LYS A 19 -15.78 3.86 3.50
CA LYS A 19 -16.68 3.63 2.36
C LYS A 19 -16.07 4.19 1.08
N LYS A 20 -16.20 3.44 -0.02
CA LYS A 20 -15.74 3.83 -1.37
C LYS A 20 -14.23 4.08 -1.50
N ALA A 21 -13.41 3.74 -0.51
CA ALA A 21 -11.96 3.89 -0.58
C ALA A 21 -11.28 2.90 -1.55
N TRP A 22 -11.97 1.81 -1.89
CA TRP A 22 -11.45 0.74 -2.76
C TRP A 22 -10.19 0.07 -2.20
N LEU A 23 -10.15 -0.13 -0.87
CA LEU A 23 -9.08 -0.89 -0.24
C LEU A 23 -8.99 -2.30 -0.84
N GLY A 24 -7.77 -2.72 -1.18
CA GLY A 24 -7.52 -3.98 -1.87
C GLY A 24 -7.58 -3.85 -3.40
N SER A 25 -7.67 -2.63 -3.93
CA SER A 25 -7.55 -2.37 -5.38
C SER A 25 -6.20 -2.81 -5.96
N SER A 26 -5.18 -2.86 -5.10
CA SER A 26 -3.86 -3.44 -5.35
C SER A 26 -3.34 -4.06 -4.06
N VAL A 27 -2.48 -5.09 -4.16
CA VAL A 27 -1.89 -5.78 -3.01
C VAL A 27 -0.43 -6.16 -3.27
N ALA A 28 0.38 -6.15 -2.22
CA ALA A 28 1.77 -6.63 -2.21
C ALA A 28 2.12 -7.22 -0.84
N LEU A 29 3.27 -7.91 -0.79
CA LEU A 29 3.86 -8.45 0.43
C LEU A 29 5.31 -8.01 0.54
N GLY A 30 5.79 -7.68 1.73
CA GLY A 30 7.20 -7.33 1.96
C GLY A 30 7.45 -7.16 3.44
N ASP A 31 8.65 -7.51 3.93
CA ASP A 31 9.05 -7.21 5.30
C ASP A 31 9.47 -5.73 5.37
N VAL A 32 8.48 -4.84 5.46
CA VAL A 32 8.71 -3.39 5.37
C VAL A 32 9.03 -2.83 6.76
N ASN A 33 8.55 -3.49 7.82
CA ASN A 33 8.83 -3.10 9.19
C ASN A 33 10.18 -3.65 9.72
N GLY A 34 10.71 -4.72 9.12
CA GLY A 34 12.01 -5.34 9.44
C GLY A 34 11.96 -6.37 10.57
N ASP A 35 10.83 -7.05 10.78
CA ASP A 35 10.63 -8.06 11.84
C ASP A 35 10.85 -9.50 11.37
N GLY A 36 11.22 -9.70 10.10
CA GLY A 36 11.43 -11.00 9.48
C GLY A 36 10.17 -11.69 8.97
N THR A 37 8.99 -11.07 9.12
CA THR A 37 7.71 -11.55 8.59
C THR A 37 7.24 -10.64 7.46
N LEU A 38 6.73 -11.23 6.38
CA LEU A 38 6.13 -10.43 5.30
C LEU A 38 4.90 -9.68 5.80
N ASP A 39 4.91 -8.37 5.69
CA ASP A 39 3.76 -7.51 5.94
C ASP A 39 2.76 -7.58 4.78
N ILE A 40 1.50 -7.25 5.09
CA ILE A 40 0.40 -7.14 4.13
C ILE A 40 0.28 -5.69 3.72
N ILE A 41 0.43 -5.40 2.43
CA ILE A 41 0.29 -4.05 1.87
C ILE A 41 -0.92 -4.03 0.94
N ALA A 42 -1.79 -3.02 1.08
CA ALA A 42 -2.90 -2.85 0.16
C ALA A 42 -3.16 -1.38 -0.18
N GLY A 43 -3.41 -1.14 -1.47
CA GLY A 43 -3.81 0.16 -2.00
C GLY A 43 -5.32 0.40 -1.92
N ALA A 44 -5.68 1.65 -1.65
CA ALA A 44 -7.04 2.18 -1.64
C ALA A 44 -7.07 3.46 -2.50
N SER A 45 -7.07 3.29 -3.82
CA SER A 45 -6.86 4.36 -4.80
C SER A 45 -7.92 5.48 -4.80
N GLN A 46 -9.06 5.26 -4.14
CA GLN A 46 -10.14 6.25 -4.00
C GLN A 46 -10.28 6.78 -2.56
N ASN A 47 -9.33 6.47 -1.67
CA ASN A 47 -9.41 6.89 -0.28
C ASN A 47 -9.28 8.42 -0.14
N ASP A 48 -9.91 8.94 0.90
CA ASP A 48 -9.79 10.33 1.32
C ASP A 48 -8.73 10.45 2.42
N SER A 49 -7.89 11.47 2.38
CA SER A 49 -7.17 11.89 3.59
C SER A 49 -8.08 12.77 4.46
N SER A 50 -7.53 13.27 5.57
CA SER A 50 -8.23 14.23 6.44
C SER A 50 -8.56 15.55 5.74
N SER A 51 -7.82 15.93 4.70
CA SER A 51 -7.93 17.23 4.02
C SER A 51 -8.25 17.15 2.53
N ILE A 52 -7.96 16.04 1.86
CA ILE A 52 -8.09 15.91 0.40
C ILE A 52 -8.94 14.68 0.05
N LYS A 53 -9.94 14.89 -0.81
CA LYS A 53 -10.79 13.82 -1.33
C LYS A 53 -10.07 13.01 -2.39
N LYS A 54 -10.32 11.70 -2.46
CA LYS A 54 -9.76 10.79 -3.47
C LYS A 54 -8.26 10.96 -3.68
N THR A 55 -7.54 11.19 -2.60
CA THR A 55 -6.09 11.33 -2.65
C THR A 55 -5.41 9.97 -2.84
N GLY A 56 -6.13 8.89 -2.55
CA GLY A 56 -5.62 7.53 -2.56
C GLY A 56 -4.77 7.24 -1.32
N SER A 57 -4.60 5.97 -0.98
CA SER A 57 -3.71 5.57 0.11
C SER A 57 -3.12 4.19 -0.10
N VAL A 58 -2.05 3.90 0.64
CA VAL A 58 -1.50 2.56 0.82
C VAL A 58 -1.41 2.30 2.32
N THR A 59 -1.93 1.17 2.77
CA THR A 59 -1.88 0.75 4.17
C THR A 59 -1.09 -0.54 4.32
N VAL A 60 -0.30 -0.60 5.38
CA VAL A 60 0.55 -1.73 5.77
C VAL A 60 0.02 -2.30 7.08
N TRP A 61 -0.13 -3.62 7.13
CA TRP A 61 -0.41 -4.39 8.34
C TRP A 61 0.67 -5.43 8.58
N ASN A 62 1.00 -5.63 9.85
CA ASN A 62 1.94 -6.65 10.26
C ASN A 62 1.42 -8.04 9.86
N GLY A 63 2.25 -8.84 9.20
CA GLY A 63 1.84 -10.15 8.68
C GLY A 63 1.49 -11.19 9.74
N ALA A 64 2.14 -11.12 10.90
CA ALA A 64 1.93 -12.06 12.00
C ALA A 64 0.72 -11.70 12.86
N THR A 65 0.57 -10.41 13.19
CA THR A 65 -0.41 -9.93 14.18
C THR A 65 -1.65 -9.30 13.55
N TYR A 66 -1.60 -8.94 12.27
CA TYR A 66 -2.60 -8.13 11.57
C TYR A 66 -2.80 -6.73 12.16
N ALA A 67 -1.88 -6.27 13.03
CA ALA A 67 -1.90 -4.92 13.58
C ALA A 67 -1.55 -3.90 12.48
N PRO A 68 -2.18 -2.71 12.47
CA PRO A 68 -1.80 -1.66 11.53
C PRO A 68 -0.39 -1.18 11.83
N VAL A 69 0.44 -1.08 10.80
CA VAL A 69 1.80 -0.50 10.88
C VAL A 69 1.72 0.96 10.46
N LYS A 70 1.30 1.22 9.23
CA LYS A 70 1.28 2.57 8.66
C LYS A 70 0.23 2.73 7.57
N THR A 71 -0.30 3.94 7.43
CA THR A 71 -1.04 4.35 6.22
C THR A 71 -0.37 5.58 5.65
N VAL A 72 -0.11 5.55 4.34
CA VAL A 72 0.43 6.67 3.57
C VAL A 72 -0.64 7.12 2.59
N TYR A 73 -0.85 8.44 2.51
CA TYR A 73 -1.81 9.05 1.61
C TYR A 73 -1.07 9.71 0.43
N GLY A 74 -1.73 9.78 -0.72
CA GLY A 74 -1.31 10.70 -1.77
C GLY A 74 -1.53 12.15 -1.33
N ASP A 75 -1.00 13.08 -2.12
CA ASP A 75 -0.99 14.52 -1.77
C ASP A 75 -1.89 15.36 -2.68
N THR A 76 -2.56 14.75 -3.65
CA THR A 76 -3.31 15.46 -4.71
C THR A 76 -4.61 14.73 -5.02
N PHE A 77 -5.65 15.52 -5.30
CA PHE A 77 -6.97 15.00 -5.61
C PHE A 77 -6.96 14.22 -6.92
N GLY A 78 -7.40 12.95 -6.88
CA GLY A 78 -7.73 12.20 -8.08
C GLY A 78 -6.56 11.50 -8.77
N ASP A 79 -5.35 11.60 -8.25
CA ASP A 79 -4.14 11.02 -8.86
C ASP A 79 -4.06 9.48 -8.76
N LEU A 80 -5.00 8.87 -8.03
CA LEU A 80 -5.12 7.43 -7.82
C LEU A 80 -3.89 6.81 -7.12
N PHE A 81 -3.34 7.50 -6.11
CA PHE A 81 -2.24 6.98 -5.30
C PHE A 81 -2.58 5.60 -4.71
N GLY A 82 -1.70 4.61 -4.94
CA GLY A 82 -1.94 3.22 -4.54
C GLY A 82 -2.74 2.40 -5.55
N ALA A 83 -2.92 2.89 -6.79
CA ALA A 83 -3.51 2.09 -7.87
C ALA A 83 -2.68 0.87 -8.23
N ALA A 84 -1.37 0.92 -8.01
CA ALA A 84 -0.47 -0.23 -8.05
C ALA A 84 0.50 -0.14 -6.86
N VAL A 85 0.87 -1.29 -6.30
CA VAL A 85 1.86 -1.39 -5.23
C VAL A 85 2.83 -2.53 -5.52
N SER A 86 4.10 -2.32 -5.26
CA SER A 86 5.15 -3.34 -5.26
C SER A 86 6.11 -3.06 -4.11
N THR A 87 6.90 -4.06 -3.75
CA THR A 87 7.86 -3.99 -2.67
C THR A 87 9.21 -4.59 -3.08
N GLY A 88 10.27 -4.17 -2.41
CA GLY A 88 11.61 -4.73 -2.56
C GLY A 88 12.63 -3.88 -1.80
N ASP A 89 13.71 -4.49 -1.33
CA ASP A 89 14.82 -3.77 -0.70
C ASP A 89 15.67 -3.11 -1.80
N ILE A 90 15.36 -1.85 -2.13
CA ILE A 90 15.98 -1.11 -3.25
C ILE A 90 17.26 -0.43 -2.78
N ASN A 91 17.29 0.02 -1.53
CA ASN A 91 18.42 0.72 -0.93
C ASN A 91 19.42 -0.20 -0.21
N SER A 92 19.16 -1.51 -0.13
CA SER A 92 19.99 -2.53 0.52
C SER A 92 20.16 -2.33 2.03
N ASP A 93 19.12 -1.86 2.72
CA ASP A 93 19.13 -1.66 4.17
C ASP A 93 18.58 -2.85 4.97
N GLY A 94 18.12 -3.90 4.28
CA GLY A 94 17.55 -5.10 4.88
C GLY A 94 16.06 -5.01 5.17
N LYS A 95 15.40 -3.90 4.83
CA LYS A 95 13.93 -3.75 4.86
C LYS A 95 13.40 -3.60 3.44
N ALA A 96 12.19 -4.10 3.20
CA ALA A 96 11.53 -3.87 1.93
C ALA A 96 11.03 -2.42 1.82
N ASP A 97 11.39 -1.74 0.74
CA ASP A 97 10.85 -0.44 0.36
C ASP A 97 9.51 -0.60 -0.38
N LEU A 98 8.67 0.44 -0.37
CA LEU A 98 7.39 0.49 -1.07
C LEU A 98 7.52 1.30 -2.36
N ILE A 99 7.08 0.70 -3.47
CA ILE A 99 6.90 1.37 -4.76
C ILE A 99 5.40 1.53 -5.01
N ILE A 100 4.94 2.76 -5.16
CA ILE A 100 3.52 3.10 -5.24
C ILE A 100 3.25 3.79 -6.57
N GLY A 101 2.36 3.21 -7.37
CA GLY A 101 1.90 3.77 -8.63
C GLY A 101 0.86 4.88 -8.43
N ILE A 102 1.00 5.93 -9.24
CA ILE A 102 0.16 7.14 -9.25
C ILE A 102 -0.18 7.44 -10.72
N PRO A 103 -1.07 6.68 -11.36
CA PRO A 103 -1.24 6.71 -12.82
C PRO A 103 -1.83 8.02 -13.36
N SER A 104 -2.55 8.78 -12.53
CA SER A 104 -3.13 10.08 -12.90
C SER A 104 -2.34 11.26 -12.31
N PHE A 105 -1.05 11.07 -12.04
CA PHE A 105 -0.20 12.15 -11.56
C PHE A 105 -0.01 13.23 -12.64
N ASP A 106 -0.12 14.48 -12.22
CA ASP A 106 0.08 15.67 -13.05
C ASP A 106 1.46 16.30 -12.79
N ALA A 107 2.33 16.35 -13.82
CA ALA A 107 3.59 17.06 -13.75
C ALA A 107 4.20 17.37 -15.13
N PRO A 108 4.68 18.61 -15.34
CA PRO A 108 3.93 19.76 -15.90
C PRO A 108 2.87 19.49 -16.99
N GLN A 109 2.76 18.26 -17.51
CA GLN A 109 1.67 17.80 -18.36
C GLN A 109 0.65 16.99 -17.53
N LYS A 110 -0.59 16.86 -18.03
CA LYS A 110 -1.66 16.13 -17.34
C LYS A 110 -1.53 14.62 -17.53
N ASP A 111 -1.92 13.86 -16.50
CA ASP A 111 -2.02 12.40 -16.52
C ASP A 111 -0.73 11.71 -17.03
N VAL A 112 0.44 12.26 -16.70
CA VAL A 112 1.73 11.68 -17.09
C VAL A 112 2.07 10.45 -16.27
N GLY A 113 1.43 10.31 -15.11
CA GLY A 113 1.69 9.25 -14.17
C GLY A 113 3.01 9.44 -13.42
N ALA A 114 3.13 8.73 -12.30
CA ALA A 114 4.35 8.66 -11.51
C ALA A 114 4.40 7.36 -10.71
N ALA A 115 5.59 7.08 -10.17
CA ALA A 115 5.78 6.15 -9.08
C ALA A 115 6.47 6.87 -7.92
N ARG A 116 6.04 6.59 -6.68
CA ARG A 116 6.70 7.06 -5.47
C ARG A 116 7.38 5.88 -4.78
N VAL A 117 8.64 6.05 -4.41
CA VAL A 117 9.37 5.08 -3.59
C VAL A 117 9.45 5.62 -2.17
N LEU A 118 9.10 4.79 -1.19
CA LEU A 118 9.19 5.09 0.23
C LEU A 118 10.06 4.03 0.89
N SER A 119 11.04 4.44 1.68
CA SER A 119 11.90 3.46 2.34
C SER A 119 11.13 2.72 3.44
N GLY A 120 11.35 1.41 3.56
CA GLY A 120 10.81 0.62 4.67
C GLY A 120 11.28 1.13 6.04
N ALA A 121 12.47 1.73 6.10
CA ALA A 121 13.00 2.35 7.32
C ALA A 121 12.17 3.55 7.83
N ASP A 122 11.39 4.21 6.96
CA ASP A 122 10.62 5.42 7.28
C ASP A 122 9.13 5.16 7.60
N LEU A 123 8.70 3.89 7.57
CA LEU A 123 7.29 3.49 7.73
C LEU A 123 6.92 3.17 9.17
#